data_AF-A0AA38PG89-F1
#
_entry.id   AF-A0AA38PG89-F1
#
_cell.length_a   1.000
_cell.length_b   1.000
_cell.length_c   1.000
_cell.angle_alpha   90.00
_cell.angle_beta   90.00
_cell.angle_gamma   90.00
#
_symmetry.space_group_name_H-M   'P 1'
#
loop_
_entity.id
_entity.type
_entity.pdbx_description
1 polymer ?
#
loop_
_entity_poly.entity_id
_entity_poly.type
_entity_poly.pdbx_seq_one_letter_code
_entity_poly.pdbx_strand_id
1 'polypeptide(L)'
;MADSWTDGILLKIVNIIVYVLFLGSNIYTVAAPSDIYFTGKETYITPAPWAFLIWTVIHILLLGTIIYQFFPNGKRVIIDGISWRLPLLGVLNAIYVNLWANHSYIAAFIFALFVSSAVTHIYYIVKKHHVSQSVADELFVHLPFSLYHGWTTVLVILTVFEAFGNNALHEKAGVWTKVLVFLALFFLEATSATYAFSTPEGDLPASIAICWSLFAIFAHQRSTGFIHWSALAFAILSLVWVLKGSYGLFVRSRSSGGIRLEDPERAPLVGGN
;
A
#
# COMPACT_ATOMS: atom_id res chain seq x y z
N MET A 1 -29.80 4.32 20.05
CA MET A 1 -29.89 5.68 19.48
C MET A 1 -29.37 5.61 18.06
N ALA A 2 -29.98 6.32 17.11
CA ALA A 2 -29.44 6.40 15.75
C ALA A 2 -28.12 7.17 15.78
N ASP A 3 -27.12 6.71 15.02
CA ASP A 3 -25.84 7.40 14.91
C ASP A 3 -26.04 8.83 14.37
N SER A 4 -25.49 9.82 15.07
CA SER A 4 -25.46 11.20 14.59
C SER A 4 -24.20 11.43 13.76
N TRP A 5 -24.27 12.31 12.76
CA TRP A 5 -23.09 12.71 11.98
C TRP A 5 -22.01 13.40 12.85
N THR A 6 -22.42 13.95 14.01
CA THR A 6 -21.53 14.56 15.02
C THR A 6 -20.85 13.55 15.94
N ASP A 7 -21.19 12.27 15.89
CA ASP A 7 -20.55 11.27 16.74
C ASP A 7 -19.07 11.13 16.35
N GLY A 8 -18.18 11.19 17.34
CA GLY A 8 -16.72 11.15 17.12
C GLY A 8 -16.17 12.37 16.36
N ILE A 9 -16.86 13.52 16.41
CA ILE A 9 -16.51 14.72 15.62
C ILE A 9 -15.06 15.17 15.81
N LEU A 10 -14.51 15.06 17.02
CA LEU A 10 -13.11 15.40 17.28
C LEU A 10 -12.18 14.58 16.37
N LEU A 11 -12.35 13.25 16.35
CA LEU A 11 -11.52 12.38 15.53
C LEU A 11 -11.76 12.64 14.03
N LYS A 12 -13.00 12.92 13.62
CA LYS A 12 -13.32 13.28 12.23
C LYS A 12 -12.57 14.54 11.77
N ILE A 13 -12.55 15.58 12.60
CA ILE A 13 -11.83 16.83 12.33
C ILE A 13 -10.31 16.56 12.28
N VAL A 14 -9.79 15.80 13.24
CA VAL A 14 -8.35 15.44 13.27
C VAL A 14 -7.98 14.66 12.01
N ASN A 15 -8.80 13.71 11.56
CA ASN A 15 -8.59 12.97 10.31
C ASN A 15 -8.49 13.90 9.09
N ILE A 16 -9.38 14.91 9.00
CA ILE A 16 -9.34 15.91 7.92
C ILE A 16 -8.03 16.71 7.96
N ILE A 17 -7.66 17.24 9.13
CA ILE A 17 -6.45 18.05 9.29
C ILE A 17 -5.21 17.24 8.91
N VAL A 18 -5.12 16.01 9.42
CA VAL A 18 -3.97 15.14 9.14
C VAL A 18 -3.94 14.71 7.67
N TYR A 19 -5.09 14.45 7.05
CA TYR A 19 -5.16 14.17 5.61
C TYR A 19 -4.61 15.34 4.79
N VAL A 20 -5.00 16.58 5.10
CA VAL A 20 -4.48 17.76 4.41
C VAL A 20 -2.97 17.92 4.59
N LEU A 21 -2.47 17.68 5.81
CA LEU A 21 -1.04 17.71 6.11
C LEU A 21 -0.26 16.63 5.33
N PHE A 22 -0.78 15.41 5.29
CA PHE A 22 -0.17 14.28 4.56
C PHE A 22 -0.22 14.47 3.03
N LEU A 23 -1.35 14.96 2.50
CA LEU A 23 -1.46 15.34 1.10
C LEU A 23 -0.46 16.45 0.75
N GLY A 24 -0.41 17.49 1.58
CA GLY A 24 0.52 18.62 1.41
C GLY A 24 1.98 18.17 1.39
N SER A 25 2.39 17.25 2.27
CA SER A 25 3.75 16.73 2.29
C SER A 25 4.13 15.98 1.00
N ASN A 26 3.20 15.23 0.41
CA ASN A 26 3.42 14.52 -0.86
C ASN A 26 3.34 15.44 -2.07
N ILE A 27 2.50 16.48 -2.04
CA ILE A 27 2.51 17.49 -3.10
C ILE A 27 3.85 18.24 -3.08
N TYR A 28 4.39 18.54 -1.90
CA TYR A 28 5.68 19.22 -1.77
C TYR A 28 6.82 18.44 -2.44
N THR A 29 6.83 17.10 -2.42
CA THR A 29 7.89 16.31 -3.08
C THR A 29 7.87 16.42 -4.60
N VAL A 30 6.74 16.81 -5.20
CA VAL A 30 6.59 17.03 -6.65
C VAL A 30 6.71 18.50 -7.03
N ALA A 31 6.17 19.40 -6.21
CA ALA A 31 6.03 20.82 -6.52
C ALA A 31 7.14 21.71 -5.95
N ALA A 32 8.04 21.17 -5.11
CA ALA A 32 9.17 21.93 -4.61
C ALA A 32 10.09 22.39 -5.77
N PRO A 33 10.75 23.55 -5.65
CA PRO A 33 11.67 24.06 -6.69
C PRO A 33 12.85 23.13 -6.99
N SER A 34 13.22 22.31 -6.01
CA SER A 34 14.12 21.17 -6.20
C SER A 34 13.28 19.97 -6.63
N ASP A 35 13.60 19.35 -7.77
CA ASP A 35 13.00 18.10 -8.21
C ASP A 35 13.35 16.94 -7.25
N ILE A 36 12.67 16.83 -6.10
CA ILE A 36 13.11 15.99 -4.95
C ILE A 36 13.27 14.52 -5.37
N TYR A 37 12.40 14.01 -6.25
CA TYR A 37 12.50 12.65 -6.81
C TYR A 37 13.73 12.41 -7.70
N PHE A 38 14.34 13.47 -8.22
CA PHE A 38 15.53 13.41 -9.06
C PHE A 38 16.81 13.80 -8.31
N THR A 39 16.69 14.40 -7.12
CA THR A 39 17.84 14.81 -6.28
C THR A 39 18.11 13.85 -5.12
N GLY A 40 17.28 12.83 -4.93
CA GLY A 40 17.49 11.78 -3.93
C GLY A 40 18.72 10.91 -4.20
N LYS A 41 19.10 10.09 -3.22
CA LYS A 41 20.20 9.13 -3.38
C LYS A 41 19.76 8.03 -4.34
N GLU A 42 20.41 8.00 -5.50
CA GLU A 42 20.19 6.96 -6.49
C GLU A 42 20.77 5.61 -6.00
N THR A 43 19.96 4.57 -6.06
CA THR A 43 20.35 3.20 -5.67
C THR A 43 20.01 2.22 -6.79
N TYR A 44 20.54 1.01 -6.68
CA TYR A 44 20.27 -0.07 -7.65
C TYR A 44 18.87 -0.69 -7.52
N ILE A 45 18.00 -0.17 -6.65
CA ILE A 45 16.59 -0.53 -6.57
C ILE A 45 15.66 0.66 -6.79
N THR A 46 16.20 1.86 -7.05
CA THR A 46 15.41 3.07 -7.30
C THR A 46 14.48 2.82 -8.50
N PRO A 47 13.16 3.08 -8.37
CA PRO A 47 12.22 2.93 -9.47
C PRO A 47 12.21 4.17 -10.36
N ALA A 48 11.62 4.05 -11.55
CA ALA A 48 11.35 5.21 -12.39
C ALA A 48 10.40 6.19 -11.66
N PRO A 49 10.52 7.52 -11.87
CA PRO A 49 9.73 8.51 -11.15
C PRO A 49 8.21 8.32 -11.24
N TRP A 50 7.72 7.75 -12.34
CA TRP A 50 6.30 7.45 -12.53
C TRP A 50 5.75 6.44 -11.50
N ALA A 51 6.60 5.66 -10.82
CA ALA A 51 6.19 4.78 -9.73
C ALA A 51 5.38 5.53 -8.67
N PHE A 52 5.80 6.76 -8.36
CA PHE A 52 5.23 7.59 -7.30
C PHE A 52 3.84 8.16 -7.65
N LEU A 53 3.37 8.02 -8.90
CA LEU A 53 1.98 8.35 -9.27
C LEU A 53 0.94 7.52 -8.50
N ILE A 54 1.35 6.38 -7.92
CA ILE A 54 0.52 5.61 -7.01
C ILE A 54 0.03 6.43 -5.81
N TRP A 55 0.81 7.44 -5.37
CA TRP A 55 0.38 8.35 -4.33
C TRP A 55 -0.86 9.14 -4.73
N THR A 56 -0.97 9.59 -5.98
CA THR A 56 -2.15 10.29 -6.46
C THR A 56 -3.40 9.41 -6.30
N VAL A 57 -3.30 8.13 -6.68
CA VAL A 57 -4.40 7.16 -6.53
C VAL A 57 -4.74 6.96 -5.05
N ILE A 58 -3.74 6.73 -4.19
CA ILE A 58 -3.95 6.56 -2.74
C ILE A 58 -4.63 7.80 -2.14
N HIS A 59 -4.20 9.01 -2.48
CA HIS A 59 -4.76 10.24 -1.92
C HIS A 59 -6.20 10.51 -2.39
N ILE A 60 -6.55 10.15 -3.62
CA ILE A 60 -7.94 10.23 -4.11
C ILE A 60 -8.83 9.26 -3.34
N LEU A 61 -8.38 8.04 -3.12
CA LEU A 61 -9.14 7.04 -2.37
C LEU A 61 -9.28 7.41 -0.90
N LEU A 62 -8.21 7.94 -0.28
CA LEU A 62 -8.23 8.44 1.08
C LEU A 62 -9.11 9.67 1.23
N LEU A 63 -9.23 10.54 0.22
CA LEU A 63 -10.24 11.61 0.23
C LEU A 63 -11.64 11.02 0.35
N GLY A 64 -11.90 9.96 -0.41
CA GLY A 64 -13.11 9.15 -0.28
C GLY A 64 -13.30 8.60 1.15
N THR A 65 -12.26 8.04 1.77
CA THR A 65 -12.29 7.60 3.18
C THR A 65 -12.65 8.75 4.13
N ILE A 66 -12.06 9.93 3.95
CA ILE A 66 -12.29 11.12 4.78
C ILE A 66 -13.72 11.65 4.63
N ILE A 67 -14.34 11.53 3.46
CA ILE A 67 -15.75 11.85 3.27
C ILE A 67 -16.63 10.74 3.86
N TYR A 68 -16.24 9.48 3.66
CA TYR A 68 -17.04 8.31 4.04
C TYR A 68 -17.20 8.16 5.56
N GLN A 69 -16.24 8.64 6.37
CA GLN A 69 -16.33 8.60 7.84
C GLN A 69 -17.58 9.32 8.43
N PHE A 70 -18.25 10.18 7.65
CA PHE A 70 -19.48 10.87 8.07
C PHE A 70 -20.76 10.04 7.87
N PHE A 71 -20.67 8.91 7.17
CA PHE A 71 -21.79 7.99 6.95
C PHE A 71 -21.80 6.89 8.03
N PRO A 72 -22.95 6.26 8.33
CA PRO A 72 -23.04 5.26 9.41
C PRO A 72 -22.03 4.11 9.28
N ASN A 73 -21.91 3.52 8.08
CA ASN A 73 -20.96 2.43 7.82
C ASN A 73 -19.51 2.92 7.93
N GLY A 74 -19.19 4.07 7.33
CA GLY A 74 -17.86 4.65 7.40
C GLY A 74 -17.45 5.06 8.81
N LYS A 75 -18.36 5.62 9.62
CA LYS A 75 -18.13 5.89 11.05
C LYS A 75 -17.73 4.60 11.77
N ARG A 76 -18.53 3.55 11.63
CA ARG A 76 -18.30 2.26 12.31
C ARG A 76 -16.91 1.70 12.03
N VAL A 77 -16.45 1.78 10.78
CA VAL A 77 -15.13 1.24 10.43
C VAL A 77 -14.00 2.22 10.73
N ILE A 78 -14.12 3.49 10.34
CA ILE A 78 -13.03 4.47 10.37
C ILE A 78 -12.87 5.08 11.77
N ILE A 79 -13.97 5.45 12.41
CA ILE A 79 -13.95 6.11 13.72
C ILE A 79 -13.87 5.07 14.83
N ASP A 80 -14.75 4.07 14.81
CA ASP A 80 -14.85 3.10 15.91
C ASP A 80 -13.82 1.97 15.77
N GLY A 81 -13.53 1.51 14.54
CA GLY A 81 -12.57 0.44 14.27
C GLY A 81 -11.12 0.93 14.17
N ILE A 82 -10.81 1.69 13.10
CA ILE A 82 -9.46 2.20 12.82
C ILE A 82 -9.02 3.18 13.91
N SER A 83 -9.91 4.11 14.27
CA SER A 83 -9.73 5.08 15.35
C SER A 83 -8.47 5.96 15.15
N TRP A 84 -7.79 6.34 16.24
CA TRP A 84 -6.59 7.20 16.27
C TRP A 84 -5.38 6.69 15.47
N ARG A 85 -5.46 5.50 14.88
CA ARG A 85 -4.41 4.96 14.00
C ARG A 85 -4.34 5.69 12.67
N LEU A 86 -5.47 6.14 12.13
CA LEU A 86 -5.49 6.91 10.87
C LEU A 86 -4.73 8.24 10.98
N PRO A 87 -4.96 9.09 11.99
CA PRO A 87 -4.19 10.32 12.13
C PRO A 87 -2.74 10.06 12.53
N LEU A 88 -2.46 9.02 13.34
CA LEU A 88 -1.09 8.60 13.62
C LEU A 88 -0.34 8.25 12.32
N LEU A 89 -0.96 7.48 11.42
CA LEU A 89 -0.39 7.12 10.13
C LEU A 89 -0.03 8.36 9.29
N GLY A 90 -0.96 9.32 9.16
CA GLY A 90 -0.69 10.51 8.36
C GLY A 90 0.43 11.39 8.93
N VAL A 91 0.52 11.53 10.26
CA VAL A 91 1.61 12.25 10.91
C VAL A 91 2.95 11.54 10.71
N LEU A 92 3.00 10.23 10.93
CA LEU A 92 4.22 9.43 10.72
C LEU A 92 4.69 9.53 9.26
N ASN A 93 3.77 9.51 8.30
CA ASN A 93 4.13 9.61 6.89
C ASN A 93 4.65 11.02 6.53
N ALA A 94 4.02 12.08 7.02
CA ALA A 94 4.51 13.44 6.78
C ALA A 94 5.93 13.65 7.34
N ILE A 95 6.23 13.09 8.53
CA ILE A 95 7.58 13.11 9.09
C ILE A 95 8.54 12.30 8.20
N TYR A 96 8.15 11.09 7.79
CA TYR A 96 8.93 10.27 6.86
C TYR A 96 9.32 11.04 5.58
N VAL A 97 8.32 11.63 4.91
CA VAL A 97 8.51 12.38 3.66
C VAL A 97 9.45 13.56 3.88
N ASN A 98 9.29 14.29 4.98
CA ASN A 98 10.17 15.41 5.30
C ASN A 98 11.62 14.96 5.56
N LEU A 99 11.83 13.89 6.31
CA LEU A 99 13.16 13.33 6.58
C LEU A 99 13.84 12.87 5.29
N TRP A 100 13.09 12.20 4.42
CA TRP A 100 13.58 11.75 3.12
C TRP A 100 13.94 12.93 2.20
N ALA A 101 13.08 13.94 2.12
CA ALA A 101 13.31 15.15 1.33
C ALA A 101 14.55 15.93 1.81
N ASN A 102 14.88 15.86 3.09
CA ASN A 102 16.09 16.46 3.67
C ASN A 102 17.30 15.49 3.68
N HIS A 103 17.26 14.43 2.86
CA HIS A 103 18.34 13.44 2.71
C HIS A 103 18.75 12.72 4.01
N SER A 104 17.90 12.71 5.03
CA SER A 104 18.14 12.03 6.30
C SER A 104 17.73 10.56 6.21
N TYR A 105 18.38 9.80 5.34
CA TYR A 105 17.91 8.48 4.90
C TYR A 105 17.78 7.43 6.00
N ILE A 106 18.66 7.42 7.01
CA ILE A 106 18.56 6.48 8.14
C ILE A 106 17.31 6.79 8.98
N ALA A 107 17.06 8.06 9.28
CA ALA A 107 15.87 8.48 10.00
C ALA A 107 14.60 8.24 9.18
N ALA A 108 14.65 8.50 7.86
CA ALA A 108 13.57 8.21 6.94
C ALA A 108 13.25 6.71 6.92
N PHE A 109 14.25 5.82 6.88
CA PHE A 109 14.04 4.37 6.97
C PHE A 109 13.36 3.96 8.28
N ILE A 110 13.79 4.49 9.42
CA ILE A 110 13.14 4.21 10.72
C ILE A 110 11.66 4.64 10.70
N PHE A 111 11.36 5.83 10.18
CA PHE A 111 9.98 6.28 10.05
C PHE A 111 9.18 5.51 9.00
N ALA A 112 9.81 5.02 7.93
CA ALA A 112 9.16 4.12 6.97
C ALA A 112 8.70 2.81 7.65
N LEU A 113 9.48 2.28 8.60
CA LEU A 113 9.06 1.13 9.42
C LEU A 113 7.86 1.47 10.33
N PHE A 114 7.83 2.66 10.94
CA PHE A 114 6.68 3.10 11.73
C PHE A 114 5.43 3.30 10.87
N VAL A 115 5.58 3.90 9.69
CA VAL A 115 4.49 4.02 8.70
C VAL A 115 3.99 2.64 8.30
N SER A 116 4.89 1.72 7.92
CA SER A 116 4.54 0.35 7.56
C SER A 116 3.78 -0.34 8.69
N SER A 117 4.26 -0.24 9.94
CA SER A 117 3.60 -0.82 11.10
C SER A 117 2.19 -0.26 11.33
N ALA A 118 2.04 1.07 11.24
CA ALA A 118 0.74 1.73 11.36
C ALA A 118 -0.23 1.28 10.25
N VAL A 119 0.21 1.26 8.99
CA VAL A 119 -0.61 0.78 7.86
C VAL A 119 -0.97 -0.68 8.03
N THR A 120 -0.03 -1.55 8.40
CA THR A 120 -0.28 -2.99 8.62
C THR A 120 -1.34 -3.19 9.70
N HIS A 121 -1.30 -2.43 10.79
CA HIS A 121 -2.32 -2.53 11.85
C HIS A 121 -3.70 -2.08 11.35
N ILE A 122 -3.79 -1.01 10.56
CA ILE A 122 -5.04 -0.57 9.95
C ILE A 122 -5.56 -1.62 8.97
N TYR A 123 -4.69 -2.10 8.09
CA TYR A 123 -4.97 -3.15 7.11
C TYR A 123 -5.54 -4.41 7.79
N TYR A 124 -4.92 -4.84 8.90
CA TYR A 124 -5.39 -5.98 9.69
C TYR A 124 -6.79 -5.74 10.28
N ILE A 125 -7.05 -4.56 10.86
CA ILE A 125 -8.38 -4.21 11.37
C ILE A 125 -9.43 -4.28 10.26
N VAL A 126 -9.12 -3.67 9.12
CA VAL A 126 -10.03 -3.58 7.99
C VAL A 126 -10.30 -4.97 7.41
N LYS A 127 -9.28 -5.79 7.15
CA LYS A 127 -9.46 -7.11 6.52
C LYS A 127 -10.04 -8.17 7.46
N LYS A 128 -9.69 -8.16 8.75
CA LYS A 128 -10.08 -9.25 9.67
C LYS A 128 -11.33 -8.94 10.48
N HIS A 129 -11.54 -7.68 10.85
CA HIS A 129 -12.62 -7.29 11.75
C HIS A 129 -13.80 -6.62 11.04
N HIS A 130 -13.68 -6.31 9.76
CA HIS A 130 -14.73 -5.64 8.99
C HIS A 130 -14.92 -6.35 7.64
N VAL A 131 -16.02 -7.07 7.48
CA VAL A 131 -16.40 -7.59 6.16
C VAL A 131 -17.06 -6.46 5.39
N SER A 132 -16.59 -6.20 4.18
CA SER A 132 -17.18 -5.22 3.26
C SER A 132 -18.69 -5.49 3.09
N GLN A 133 -19.53 -4.54 3.48
CA GLN A 133 -21.00 -4.68 3.42
C GLN A 133 -21.58 -4.00 2.18
N SER A 134 -20.79 -3.19 1.49
CA SER A 134 -21.19 -2.39 0.34
C SER A 134 -20.01 -2.07 -0.58
N VAL A 135 -20.31 -1.67 -1.82
CA VAL A 135 -19.28 -1.18 -2.75
C VAL A 135 -18.55 0.05 -2.19
N ALA A 136 -19.24 0.88 -1.40
CA ALA A 136 -18.64 2.03 -0.74
C ALA A 136 -17.62 1.62 0.34
N ASP A 137 -17.89 0.57 1.12
CA ASP A 137 -16.90 0.03 2.08
C ASP A 137 -15.67 -0.50 1.35
N GLU A 138 -15.88 -1.23 0.25
CA GLU A 138 -14.76 -1.74 -0.53
C GLU A 138 -13.90 -0.58 -1.09
N LEU A 139 -14.54 0.40 -1.72
CA LEU A 139 -13.85 1.48 -2.42
C LEU A 139 -13.18 2.48 -1.48
N PHE A 140 -13.82 2.83 -0.36
CA PHE A 140 -13.36 3.90 0.54
C PHE A 140 -12.71 3.40 1.83
N VAL A 141 -12.69 2.09 2.09
CA VAL A 141 -11.99 1.51 3.24
C VAL A 141 -11.02 0.43 2.80
N HIS A 142 -11.49 -0.65 2.17
CA HIS A 142 -10.61 -1.80 1.88
C HIS A 142 -9.54 -1.47 0.85
N LEU A 143 -9.94 -0.85 -0.25
CA LEU A 143 -9.07 -0.55 -1.38
C LEU A 143 -7.93 0.45 -1.03
N PRO A 144 -8.17 1.62 -0.41
CA PRO A 144 -7.09 2.54 -0.03
C PRO A 144 -6.06 1.90 0.90
N PHE A 145 -6.51 1.22 1.96
CA PHE A 145 -5.57 0.65 2.94
C PHE A 145 -4.84 -0.59 2.43
N SER A 146 -5.44 -1.38 1.53
CA SER A 146 -4.74 -2.45 0.82
C SER A 146 -3.66 -1.90 -0.11
N LEU A 147 -4.02 -0.93 -0.96
CA LEU A 147 -3.07 -0.31 -1.90
C LEU A 147 -1.91 0.36 -1.15
N TYR A 148 -2.22 1.09 -0.07
CA TYR A 148 -1.23 1.74 0.77
C TYR A 148 -0.33 0.70 1.46
N HIS A 149 -0.88 -0.41 1.96
CA HIS A 149 -0.07 -1.47 2.59
C HIS A 149 0.92 -2.10 1.61
N GLY A 150 0.48 -2.44 0.39
CA GLY A 150 1.37 -2.94 -0.66
C GLY A 150 2.46 -1.93 -1.04
N TRP A 151 2.10 -0.66 -1.17
CA TRP A 151 3.06 0.41 -1.47
C TRP A 151 4.07 0.65 -0.34
N THR A 152 3.65 0.61 0.93
CA THR A 152 4.58 0.78 2.07
C THR A 152 5.62 -0.33 2.15
N THR A 153 5.28 -1.56 1.75
CA THR A 153 6.26 -2.66 1.65
C THR A 153 7.37 -2.28 0.67
N VAL A 154 7.02 -1.69 -0.47
CA VAL A 154 8.00 -1.20 -1.45
C VAL A 154 8.82 -0.05 -0.85
N LEU A 155 8.20 0.93 -0.20
CA LEU A 155 8.91 2.06 0.41
C LEU A 155 9.94 1.62 1.46
N VAL A 156 9.63 0.64 2.30
CA VAL A 156 10.58 0.10 3.27
C VAL A 156 11.81 -0.48 2.56
N ILE A 157 11.60 -1.18 1.44
CA ILE A 157 12.69 -1.69 0.61
C ILE A 157 13.48 -0.55 -0.04
N LEU A 158 12.83 0.47 -0.60
CA LEU A 158 13.58 1.59 -1.19
C LEU A 158 14.42 2.31 -0.13
N THR A 159 13.81 2.61 1.02
CA THR A 159 14.45 3.39 2.08
C THR A 159 15.59 2.65 2.78
N VAL A 160 15.56 1.31 2.89
CA VAL A 160 16.71 0.57 3.42
C VAL A 160 17.93 0.65 2.49
N PHE A 161 17.72 0.62 1.17
CA PHE A 161 18.80 0.82 0.20
C PHE A 161 19.28 2.26 0.16
N GLU A 162 18.40 3.24 0.34
CA GLU A 162 18.82 4.64 0.48
C GLU A 162 19.64 4.84 1.75
N ALA A 163 19.23 4.25 2.88
CA ALA A 163 19.95 4.37 4.14
C ALA A 163 21.33 3.70 4.11
N PHE A 164 21.44 2.49 3.53
CA PHE A 164 22.63 1.64 3.71
C PHE A 164 23.27 1.14 2.41
N GLY A 165 22.61 1.27 1.27
CA GLY A 165 23.10 0.81 -0.03
C GLY A 165 24.08 1.78 -0.70
N ASN A 166 24.72 1.31 -1.77
CA ASN A 166 25.65 2.11 -2.57
C ASN A 166 24.91 3.20 -3.36
N ASN A 167 25.54 4.37 -3.52
CA ASN A 167 25.04 5.40 -4.42
C ASN A 167 25.45 5.06 -5.85
N ALA A 168 24.48 4.74 -6.70
CA ALA A 168 24.73 4.25 -8.06
C ALA A 168 25.29 5.33 -9.01
N LEU A 169 25.20 6.63 -8.66
CA LEU A 169 25.83 7.71 -9.42
C LEU A 169 27.36 7.75 -9.22
N HIS A 170 27.85 7.20 -8.11
CA HIS A 170 29.27 7.29 -7.73
C HIS A 170 29.97 5.93 -7.79
N GLU A 171 29.23 4.84 -7.57
CA GLU A 171 29.80 3.50 -7.42
C GLU A 171 29.07 2.47 -8.29
N LYS A 172 29.86 1.60 -8.95
CA LYS A 172 29.32 0.46 -9.70
C LYS A 172 28.85 -0.65 -8.76
N ALA A 173 27.77 -1.35 -9.12
CA ALA A 173 27.24 -2.45 -8.32
C ALA A 173 28.25 -3.60 -8.20
N GLY A 174 28.72 -3.84 -6.97
CA GLY A 174 29.49 -5.02 -6.62
C GLY A 174 28.61 -6.28 -6.55
N VAL A 175 29.23 -7.43 -6.26
CA VAL A 175 28.53 -8.72 -6.15
C VAL A 175 27.47 -8.67 -5.05
N TRP A 176 27.82 -8.15 -3.86
CA TRP A 176 26.87 -8.05 -2.74
C TRP A 176 25.71 -7.12 -3.03
N THR A 177 25.94 -5.98 -3.70
CA THR A 177 24.86 -5.08 -4.13
C THR A 177 23.87 -5.82 -5.04
N LYS A 178 24.37 -6.58 -6.04
CA LYS A 178 23.54 -7.37 -6.94
C LYS A 178 22.73 -8.44 -6.20
N VAL A 179 23.37 -9.17 -5.28
CA VAL A 179 22.70 -10.21 -4.47
C VAL A 179 21.60 -9.61 -3.60
N LEU A 180 21.88 -8.52 -2.88
CA LEU A 180 20.90 -7.87 -2.01
C LEU A 180 19.72 -7.30 -2.80
N VAL A 181 19.98 -6.66 -3.95
CA VAL A 181 18.91 -6.17 -4.84
C VAL A 181 18.07 -7.34 -5.35
N PHE A 182 18.69 -8.44 -5.77
CA PHE A 182 17.95 -9.63 -6.20
C PHE A 182 17.05 -10.18 -5.09
N LEU A 183 17.56 -10.31 -3.86
CA LEU A 183 16.78 -10.76 -2.71
C LEU A 183 15.62 -9.81 -2.39
N ALA A 184 15.84 -8.50 -2.52
CA ALA A 184 14.80 -7.50 -2.32
C ALA A 184 13.69 -7.59 -3.39
N LEU A 185 14.07 -7.76 -4.67
CA LEU A 185 13.11 -7.97 -5.75
C LEU A 185 12.32 -9.27 -5.58
N PHE A 186 13.00 -10.35 -5.20
CA PHE A 186 12.38 -11.63 -4.88
C PHE A 186 11.40 -11.51 -3.70
N PHE A 187 11.80 -10.80 -2.63
CA PHE A 187 10.93 -10.55 -1.48
C PHE A 187 9.66 -9.78 -1.88
N LEU A 188 9.79 -8.75 -2.72
CA LEU A 188 8.63 -8.01 -3.24
C LEU A 188 7.72 -8.94 -4.06
N GLU A 189 8.27 -9.72 -4.98
CA GLU A 189 7.50 -10.66 -5.79
C GLU A 189 6.78 -11.72 -4.93
N ALA A 190 7.48 -12.35 -3.99
CA ALA A 190 6.89 -13.32 -3.06
C ALA A 190 5.77 -12.69 -2.20
N THR A 191 5.92 -11.41 -1.83
CA THR A 191 4.88 -10.66 -1.11
C THR A 191 3.66 -10.40 -2.01
N SER A 192 3.87 -10.06 -3.30
CA SER A 192 2.80 -9.94 -4.29
C SER A 192 2.03 -11.26 -4.48
N ALA A 193 2.73 -12.39 -4.51
CA ALA A 193 2.12 -13.73 -4.52
C ALA A 193 1.30 -13.96 -3.24
N THR A 194 1.87 -13.65 -2.07
CA THR A 194 1.18 -13.79 -0.77
C THR A 194 -0.14 -13.02 -0.74
N TYR A 195 -0.18 -11.78 -1.24
CA TYR A 195 -1.44 -11.05 -1.37
C TYR A 195 -2.42 -11.74 -2.33
N ALA A 196 -1.96 -12.25 -3.48
CA ALA A 196 -2.84 -12.94 -4.41
C ALA A 196 -3.46 -14.23 -3.83
N PHE A 197 -2.83 -14.85 -2.83
CA PHE A 197 -3.31 -16.07 -2.15
C PHE A 197 -3.87 -15.86 -0.74
N SER A 198 -3.91 -14.61 -0.23
CA SER A 198 -4.34 -14.35 1.16
C SER A 198 -5.81 -14.68 1.44
N THR A 199 -6.65 -14.67 0.40
CA THR A 199 -8.06 -15.06 0.43
C THR A 199 -8.40 -15.77 -0.89
N PRO A 200 -9.56 -16.45 -1.02
CA PRO A 200 -9.98 -17.05 -2.28
C PRO A 200 -9.92 -16.07 -3.46
N GLU A 201 -10.29 -14.81 -3.22
CA GLU A 201 -10.24 -13.73 -4.20
C GLU A 201 -8.90 -13.00 -4.28
N GLY A 202 -8.04 -13.18 -3.28
CA GLY A 202 -6.79 -12.44 -3.10
C GLY A 202 -6.98 -10.99 -2.69
N ASP A 203 -5.88 -10.33 -2.33
CA ASP A 203 -5.81 -8.89 -2.10
C ASP A 203 -5.19 -8.17 -3.30
N LEU A 204 -6.04 -7.91 -4.30
CA LEU A 204 -5.63 -7.36 -5.59
C LEU A 204 -4.93 -5.98 -5.49
N PRO A 205 -5.44 -4.99 -4.72
CA PRO A 205 -4.83 -3.65 -4.72
C PRO A 205 -3.39 -3.66 -4.20
N ALA A 206 -3.11 -4.36 -3.10
CA ALA A 206 -1.76 -4.50 -2.57
C ALA A 206 -0.80 -5.18 -3.56
N SER A 207 -1.27 -6.25 -4.25
CA SER A 207 -0.48 -6.95 -5.27
C SER A 207 -0.19 -6.06 -6.49
N ILE A 208 -1.16 -5.24 -6.91
CA ILE A 208 -0.99 -4.24 -7.99
C ILE A 208 0.09 -3.23 -7.62
N ALA A 209 0.10 -2.70 -6.39
CA ALA A 209 1.11 -1.74 -5.95
C ALA A 209 2.54 -2.27 -6.10
N ILE A 210 2.74 -3.54 -5.74
CA ILE A 210 4.05 -4.19 -5.87
C ILE A 210 4.39 -4.44 -7.35
N CYS A 211 3.45 -4.99 -8.13
CA CYS A 211 3.65 -5.25 -9.57
C CYS A 211 4.04 -3.97 -10.32
N TRP A 212 3.29 -2.89 -10.08
CA TRP A 212 3.56 -1.54 -10.59
C TRP A 212 4.99 -1.09 -10.27
N SER A 213 5.42 -1.31 -9.04
CA SER A 213 6.75 -0.91 -8.57
C SER A 213 7.85 -1.72 -9.23
N LEU A 214 7.67 -3.04 -9.38
CA LEU A 214 8.65 -3.91 -10.05
C LEU A 214 8.85 -3.51 -11.51
N PHE A 215 7.77 -3.15 -12.24
CA PHE A 215 7.89 -2.59 -13.59
C PHE A 215 8.63 -1.24 -13.61
N ALA A 216 8.43 -0.40 -12.59
CA ALA A 216 9.14 0.87 -12.49
C ALA A 216 10.63 0.69 -12.21
N ILE A 217 10.99 -0.27 -11.35
CA ILE A 217 12.39 -0.66 -11.10
C ILE A 217 13.02 -1.19 -12.39
N PHE A 218 12.33 -2.08 -13.11
CA PHE A 218 12.79 -2.56 -14.42
C PHE A 218 13.03 -1.42 -15.42
N ALA A 219 12.09 -0.48 -15.52
CA ALA A 219 12.19 0.63 -16.47
C ALA A 219 13.42 1.50 -16.23
N HIS A 220 13.74 1.75 -14.95
CA HIS A 220 14.82 2.65 -14.52
C HIS A 220 16.19 1.97 -14.46
N GLN A 221 16.26 0.75 -13.94
CA GLN A 221 17.53 0.06 -13.71
C GLN A 221 18.11 -0.47 -15.02
N ARG A 222 18.93 0.34 -15.70
CA ARG A 222 19.60 -0.01 -16.98
C ARG A 222 21.10 -0.27 -16.87
N SER A 223 21.71 0.11 -15.75
CA SER A 223 23.17 0.09 -15.55
C SER A 223 23.76 -1.32 -15.44
N THR A 224 22.98 -2.29 -14.96
CA THR A 224 23.40 -3.69 -14.83
C THR A 224 22.36 -4.64 -15.41
N GLY A 225 22.77 -5.45 -16.39
CA GLY A 225 21.87 -6.41 -17.03
C GLY A 225 21.25 -7.40 -16.03
N PHE A 226 22.01 -7.85 -15.03
CA PHE A 226 21.50 -8.76 -14.00
C PHE A 226 20.32 -8.17 -13.23
N ILE A 227 20.42 -6.93 -12.73
CA ILE A 227 19.34 -6.29 -11.97
C ILE A 227 18.17 -5.97 -12.90
N HIS A 228 18.46 -5.43 -14.09
CA HIS A 228 17.45 -5.10 -15.10
C HIS A 228 16.55 -6.30 -15.42
N TRP A 229 17.16 -7.42 -15.83
CA TRP A 229 16.41 -8.61 -16.24
C TRP A 229 15.76 -9.35 -15.06
N SER A 230 16.38 -9.30 -13.87
CA SER A 230 15.75 -9.86 -12.65
C SER A 230 14.49 -9.07 -12.29
N ALA A 231 14.53 -7.74 -12.35
CA ALA A 231 13.36 -6.89 -12.11
C ALA A 231 12.24 -7.18 -13.10
N LEU A 232 12.56 -7.37 -14.39
CA LEU A 232 11.55 -7.77 -15.38
C LEU A 232 10.94 -9.13 -15.08
N ALA A 233 11.77 -10.13 -14.79
CA ALA A 233 11.31 -11.48 -14.51
C ALA A 233 10.32 -11.49 -13.33
N PHE A 234 10.68 -10.82 -12.24
CA PHE A 234 9.82 -10.68 -11.07
C PHE A 234 8.59 -9.80 -11.32
N ALA A 235 8.69 -8.76 -12.16
CA ALA A 235 7.52 -7.97 -12.58
C ALA A 235 6.51 -8.81 -13.36
N ILE A 236 6.98 -9.67 -14.28
CA ILE A 236 6.13 -10.59 -15.05
C ILE A 236 5.48 -11.63 -14.14
N LEU A 237 6.24 -12.22 -13.21
CA LEU A 237 5.68 -13.15 -12.21
C LEU A 237 4.61 -12.48 -11.36
N SER A 238 4.89 -11.27 -10.86
CA SER A 238 3.92 -10.46 -10.11
C SER A 238 2.66 -10.13 -10.93
N LEU A 239 2.79 -9.89 -12.24
CA LEU A 239 1.66 -9.70 -13.14
C LEU A 239 0.77 -10.95 -13.22
N VAL A 240 1.34 -12.16 -13.22
CA VAL A 240 0.55 -13.41 -13.17
C VAL A 240 -0.29 -13.48 -11.89
N TRP A 241 0.24 -13.02 -10.76
CA TRP A 241 -0.50 -12.97 -9.49
C TRP A 241 -1.64 -11.94 -9.53
N VAL A 242 -1.41 -10.77 -10.13
CA VAL A 242 -2.44 -9.76 -10.37
C VAL A 242 -3.55 -10.30 -11.27
N LEU A 243 -3.20 -11.03 -12.33
CA LEU A 243 -4.18 -11.65 -13.24
C LEU A 243 -4.99 -12.75 -12.53
N LYS A 244 -4.33 -13.58 -11.70
CA LYS A 244 -5.02 -14.58 -10.86
C LYS A 244 -6.02 -13.91 -9.92
N GLY A 245 -5.62 -12.85 -9.21
CA GLY A 245 -6.50 -12.11 -8.30
C GLY A 245 -7.69 -11.50 -9.04
N SER A 246 -7.43 -10.90 -10.20
CA SER A 246 -8.46 -10.32 -11.08
C SER A 246 -9.47 -11.38 -11.55
N TYR A 247 -8.99 -12.56 -11.95
CA TYR A 247 -9.84 -13.69 -12.32
C TYR A 247 -10.70 -14.17 -11.14
N GLY A 248 -10.12 -14.31 -9.94
CA GLY A 248 -10.85 -14.68 -8.73
C GLY A 248 -12.01 -13.73 -8.41
N LEU A 249 -11.77 -12.42 -8.51
CA LEU A 249 -12.82 -11.40 -8.34
C LEU A 249 -13.90 -11.48 -9.41
N PHE A 250 -13.53 -11.70 -10.68
CA PHE A 250 -14.48 -11.84 -11.78
C PHE A 250 -15.39 -13.05 -11.61
N VAL A 251 -14.83 -14.22 -11.27
CA VAL A 251 -15.61 -15.44 -11.01
C VAL A 251 -16.59 -15.22 -9.87
N ARG A 252 -16.15 -14.61 -8.76
CA ARG A 252 -17.04 -14.28 -7.64
C ARG A 252 -18.18 -13.38 -8.06
N SER A 253 -17.89 -12.30 -8.79
CA SER A 253 -18.91 -11.35 -9.25
C SER A 253 -19.98 -12.02 -10.11
N ARG A 254 -19.60 -12.98 -10.96
CA ARG A 254 -20.55 -13.79 -11.74
C ARG A 254 -21.34 -14.76 -10.88
N SER A 255 -20.70 -15.41 -9.89
CA SER A 255 -21.37 -16.35 -8.99
C SER A 255 -22.33 -15.67 -8.01
N SER A 256 -22.11 -14.41 -7.63
CA SER A 256 -23.04 -13.64 -6.78
C SER A 256 -24.26 -13.09 -7.54
N GLY A 257 -24.24 -13.10 -8.88
CA GLY A 257 -25.37 -12.70 -9.73
C GLY A 257 -26.28 -13.86 -10.17
N GLY A 258 -25.94 -15.10 -9.84
CA GLY A 258 -26.77 -16.28 -10.06
C GLY A 258 -27.33 -16.79 -8.73
N ILE A 259 -28.64 -17.04 -8.68
CA ILE A 259 -29.32 -17.69 -7.55
C ILE A 259 -28.53 -18.94 -7.16
N ARG A 260 -27.84 -18.90 -6.02
CA ARG A 260 -27.28 -20.12 -5.42
C ARG A 260 -28.45 -20.87 -4.78
N LEU A 261 -28.80 -21.99 -5.40
CA LEU A 261 -29.45 -23.09 -4.70
C LEU A 261 -28.60 -23.41 -3.47
N GLU A 262 -29.28 -23.53 -2.33
CA GLU A 262 -28.74 -23.70 -1.00
C GLU A 262 -27.58 -24.70 -0.98
N ASP A 263 -26.47 -24.29 -0.37
CA ASP A 263 -25.34 -25.14 -0.06
C ASP A 263 -25.61 -25.80 1.32
N PRO A 264 -25.99 -27.09 1.38
CA PRO A 264 -26.29 -27.76 2.64
C PRO A 264 -25.04 -27.96 3.52
N GLU A 265 -23.81 -27.65 3.05
CA GLU A 265 -22.59 -27.79 3.84
C GLU A 265 -22.36 -26.66 4.86
N ARG A 266 -23.26 -25.66 4.92
CA ARG A 266 -23.32 -24.68 6.02
C ARG A 266 -24.36 -25.00 7.09
N ALA A 267 -24.81 -26.25 7.19
CA ALA A 267 -25.51 -26.68 8.39
C ALA A 267 -24.51 -26.67 9.59
N PRO A 268 -24.82 -25.99 10.70
CA PRO A 268 -24.00 -26.10 11.90
C PRO A 268 -23.99 -27.57 12.33
N LEU A 269 -22.80 -28.17 12.45
CA LEU A 269 -22.61 -29.58 12.84
C LEU A 269 -22.95 -29.88 14.32
N VAL A 270 -23.71 -29.02 15.00
CA VAL A 270 -24.26 -29.34 16.32
C VAL A 270 -25.63 -28.69 16.48
N GLY A 271 -26.67 -29.52 16.41
CA GLY A 271 -27.97 -29.26 17.01
C GLY A 271 -28.15 -30.20 18.21
N GLY A 272 -28.75 -29.67 19.30
CA GLY A 272 -29.21 -30.39 20.51
C GLY A 272 -28.09 -30.74 21.50
N ASN A 273 -28.15 -30.40 22.80
CA ASN A 273 -29.23 -29.97 23.70
C ASN A 273 -28.77 -28.82 24.58
#